data_AF-C0EM98-F1
#
_entry.id   AF-C0EM98-F1
#
_cell.length_a   1.000
_cell.length_b   1.000
_cell.length_c   1.000
_cell.angle_alpha   90.00
_cell.angle_beta   90.00
_cell.angle_gamma   90.00
#
_symmetry.space_group_name_H-M   'P 1'
#
loop_
_entity.id
_entity.type
_entity.pdbx_description
1 polymer ?
#
loop_
_entity_poly.entity_id
_entity_poly.type
_entity_poly.pdbx_seq_one_letter_code
_entity_poly.pdbx_strand_id
1 'polypeptide(L)'
;MTDSIKYVMGKNLMKKFLFGAFAAVCAAFSLAAVNINTASSVELEALPGIGPAKAKSIVEYRQKNGAFKSVEELKNVKGIGDAVLNKLKAEATVSSAAPKAAQPAVKK
;
A
#
# COMPACT_ATOMS: atom_id res chain seq x y z
N MET A 1 50.86 -38.86 20.09
CA MET A 1 50.02 -39.12 18.91
C MET A 1 48.93 -38.07 18.90
N THR A 2 49.13 -37.03 18.08
CA THR A 2 48.17 -36.05 17.56
C THR A 2 47.42 -35.10 18.51
N ASP A 3 47.93 -33.87 18.56
CA ASP A 3 47.20 -32.60 18.55
C ASP A 3 46.03 -32.56 17.54
N SER A 4 44.95 -31.83 17.87
CA SER A 4 44.30 -30.86 16.94
C SER A 4 43.09 -30.13 17.58
N ILE A 5 43.35 -28.91 18.04
CA ILE A 5 42.71 -27.66 17.57
C ILE A 5 41.18 -27.49 17.73
N LYS A 6 40.82 -26.51 18.58
CA LYS A 6 39.58 -25.72 18.60
C LYS A 6 39.23 -25.12 17.22
N TYR A 7 37.95 -25.23 16.81
CA TYR A 7 37.27 -24.24 15.95
C TYR A 7 35.73 -24.38 16.12
N VAL A 8 35.07 -23.51 16.90
CA VAL A 8 34.32 -22.32 16.46
C VAL A 8 33.06 -22.63 15.61
N MET A 9 31.91 -22.51 16.29
CA MET A 9 30.68 -21.84 15.85
C MET A 9 30.04 -22.24 14.50
N GLY A 10 28.92 -22.97 14.58
CA GLY A 10 28.05 -23.30 13.44
C GLY A 10 26.56 -23.25 13.80
N LYS A 11 26.03 -22.02 13.93
CA LYS A 11 24.64 -21.54 13.73
C LYS A 11 23.49 -22.56 13.66
N ASN A 12 22.52 -22.35 14.55
CA ASN A 12 21.24 -23.06 14.70
C ASN A 12 20.51 -23.37 13.38
N LEU A 13 20.30 -24.67 13.19
CA LEU A 13 19.45 -25.31 12.20
C LEU A 13 17.96 -25.14 12.56
N MET A 14 17.37 -23.99 12.21
CA MET A 14 15.90 -23.85 12.10
C MET A 14 15.49 -23.87 10.62
N LYS A 15 15.62 -25.07 10.03
CA LYS A 15 14.85 -25.48 8.85
C LYS A 15 13.48 -25.90 9.35
N LYS A 16 12.42 -25.15 9.00
CA LYS A 16 11.00 -25.58 8.87
C LYS A 16 10.09 -24.35 8.82
N PHE A 17 10.19 -23.57 7.74
CA PHE A 17 9.04 -22.79 7.27
C PHE A 17 8.79 -23.20 5.83
N LEU A 18 7.98 -24.25 5.71
CA LEU A 18 7.13 -24.47 4.54
C LEU A 18 6.26 -23.21 4.40
N PHE A 19 6.70 -22.22 3.62
CA PHE A 19 5.86 -21.12 3.17
C PHE A 19 5.62 -21.34 1.69
N GLY A 20 4.56 -22.11 1.42
CA GLY A 20 4.18 -22.56 0.09
C GLY A 20 3.78 -21.41 -0.82
N ALA A 21 4.19 -21.54 -2.08
CA ALA A 21 3.58 -21.04 -3.31
C ALA A 21 2.56 -19.89 -3.18
N PHE A 22 3.02 -18.65 -3.34
CA PHE A 22 2.17 -17.53 -3.74
C PHE A 22 2.88 -16.73 -4.85
N ALA A 23 3.13 -17.37 -5.99
CA ALA A 23 3.82 -16.75 -7.11
C ALA A 23 3.29 -17.29 -8.44
N ALA A 24 2.04 -16.95 -8.78
CA ALA A 24 1.56 -16.95 -10.17
C ALA A 24 0.13 -16.39 -10.29
N VAL A 25 -0.07 -15.10 -10.01
CA VAL A 25 -1.01 -14.28 -10.79
C VAL A 25 -0.26 -13.02 -11.17
N CYS A 26 0.38 -13.07 -12.33
CA CYS A 26 1.00 -11.91 -12.94
C CYS A 26 -0.10 -11.00 -13.49
N ALA A 27 -0.15 -9.80 -12.93
CA ALA A 27 -0.06 -8.56 -13.67
C ALA A 27 -1.07 -8.36 -14.83
N ALA A 28 -2.32 -8.15 -14.45
CA ALA A 28 -3.12 -7.10 -15.08
C ALA A 28 -3.36 -5.96 -14.08
N PHE A 29 -2.32 -5.55 -13.34
CA PHE A 29 -2.40 -4.31 -12.57
C PHE A 29 -2.25 -3.18 -13.58
N SER A 30 -3.36 -2.75 -14.16
CA SER A 30 -3.41 -1.44 -14.79
C SER A 30 -2.96 -0.45 -13.70
N LEU A 31 -1.78 0.15 -13.87
CA LEU A 31 -1.28 1.26 -13.07
C LEU A 31 -2.16 2.50 -13.34
N ALA A 32 -3.45 2.39 -13.08
CA ALA A 32 -4.33 3.53 -13.02
C ALA A 32 -4.07 4.16 -11.66
N ALA A 33 -3.44 5.34 -11.67
CA ALA A 33 -3.23 6.11 -10.47
C ALA A 33 -4.56 6.26 -9.71
N VAL A 34 -4.55 5.93 -8.42
CA VAL A 34 -5.74 5.98 -7.57
C VAL A 34 -6.06 7.44 -7.27
N ASN A 35 -7.28 7.86 -7.60
CA ASN A 35 -7.73 9.21 -7.30
C ASN A 35 -8.10 9.33 -5.82
N ILE A 36 -7.35 10.09 -5.03
CA ILE A 36 -7.56 10.19 -3.58
C ILE A 36 -8.86 10.90 -3.18
N ASN A 37 -9.41 11.72 -4.07
CA ASN A 37 -10.65 12.45 -3.85
C ASN A 37 -11.88 11.54 -4.02
N THR A 38 -11.81 10.57 -4.95
CA THR A 38 -12.97 9.72 -5.29
C THR A 38 -12.83 8.27 -4.84
N ALA A 39 -11.61 7.80 -4.56
CA ALA A 39 -11.36 6.42 -4.17
C ALA A 39 -12.11 6.02 -2.90
N SER A 40 -12.60 4.78 -2.88
CA SER A 40 -13.10 4.11 -1.69
C SER A 40 -11.95 3.78 -0.72
N SER A 41 -12.28 3.42 0.53
CA SER A 41 -11.26 2.99 1.50
C SER A 41 -10.45 1.80 0.98
N VAL A 42 -11.12 0.84 0.34
CA VAL A 42 -10.48 -0.37 -0.19
C VAL A 42 -9.52 -0.04 -1.34
N GLU A 43 -9.89 0.90 -2.21
CA GLU A 43 -8.99 1.38 -3.29
C GLU A 43 -7.80 2.15 -2.73
N LEU A 44 -7.99 2.92 -1.65
CA LEU A 44 -6.88 3.58 -0.97
C LEU A 44 -5.94 2.57 -0.30
N GLU A 45 -6.45 1.45 0.23
CA GLU A 45 -5.65 0.37 0.81
C GLU A 45 -4.78 -0.37 -0.23
N ALA A 46 -5.13 -0.29 -1.51
CA ALA A 46 -4.28 -0.80 -2.58
C ALA A 46 -2.98 0.02 -2.75
N LEU A 47 -2.92 1.24 -2.19
CA LEU A 47 -1.75 2.10 -2.29
C LEU A 47 -0.61 1.64 -1.36
N PRO A 48 0.65 1.73 -1.82
CA PRO A 48 1.80 1.28 -1.04
C PRO A 48 1.94 2.05 0.27
N GLY A 49 1.86 1.32 1.38
CA GLY A 49 2.00 1.90 2.72
C GLY A 49 0.72 2.54 3.26
N ILE A 50 -0.43 2.39 2.59
CA ILE A 50 -1.75 2.70 3.13
C ILE A 50 -2.40 1.42 3.63
N GLY A 51 -2.65 1.37 4.94
CA GLY A 51 -3.47 0.33 5.54
C GLY A 51 -4.84 0.88 5.94
N PRO A 52 -5.72 0.03 6.53
CA PRO A 52 -7.11 0.39 6.84
C PRO A 52 -7.24 1.65 7.69
N ALA A 53 -6.35 1.83 8.68
CA ALA A 53 -6.34 3.00 9.54
C ALA A 53 -6.02 4.31 8.79
N LYS A 54 -5.09 4.25 7.83
CA LYS A 54 -4.70 5.42 7.03
C LYS A 54 -5.75 5.72 5.97
N ALA A 55 -6.27 4.69 5.29
CA ALA A 55 -7.38 4.84 4.35
C ALA A 55 -8.58 5.51 5.00
N LYS A 56 -8.99 5.04 6.19
CA LYS A 56 -10.03 5.69 6.99
C LYS A 56 -9.71 7.16 7.29
N SER A 57 -8.47 7.45 7.71
CA SER A 57 -8.05 8.82 8.01
C SER A 57 -8.09 9.75 6.79
N ILE A 58 -7.77 9.25 5.59
CA ILE A 58 -7.89 10.00 4.32
C ILE A 58 -9.36 10.32 4.03
N VAL A 59 -10.24 9.33 4.16
CA VAL A 59 -11.69 9.51 3.94
C VAL A 59 -12.28 10.50 4.95
N GLU A 60 -11.92 10.40 6.23
CA GLU A 60 -12.34 11.35 7.26
C GLU A 60 -11.79 12.76 7.00
N TYR A 61 -10.55 12.87 6.53
CA TYR A 61 -9.93 14.16 6.22
C TYR A 61 -10.69 14.87 5.11
N ARG A 62 -11.02 14.18 4.00
CA ARG A 62 -11.76 14.81 2.89
C ARG A 62 -13.21 15.16 3.25
N GLN A 63 -13.82 14.42 4.16
CA GLN A 63 -15.15 14.75 4.68
C GLN A 63 -15.15 16.02 5.55
N LYS A 64 -14.07 16.26 6.30
CA LYS A 64 -13.96 17.39 7.23
C LYS A 64 -13.36 18.66 6.58
N ASN A 65 -12.37 18.50 5.71
CA ASN A 65 -11.58 19.60 5.15
C ASN A 65 -11.91 19.87 3.67
N GLY A 66 -12.67 18.99 3.01
CA GLY A 66 -12.93 19.03 1.58
C GLY A 66 -11.91 18.25 0.75
N ALA A 67 -12.02 18.35 -0.58
CA ALA A 67 -11.16 17.63 -1.50
C ALA A 67 -9.69 18.09 -1.42
N PHE A 68 -8.76 17.15 -1.60
CA PHE A 68 -7.33 17.42 -1.74
C PHE A 68 -7.06 18.12 -3.07
N LYS A 69 -6.30 19.22 -3.05
CA LYS A 69 -5.86 19.95 -4.25
C LYS A 69 -4.56 19.39 -4.83
N SER A 70 -3.78 18.71 -4.00
CA SER A 70 -2.49 18.12 -4.34
C SER A 70 -2.26 16.81 -3.57
N VAL A 71 -1.39 15.95 -4.09
CA VAL A 71 -1.02 14.70 -3.40
C VAL A 71 -0.25 15.02 -2.12
N GLU A 72 0.50 16.13 -2.09
CA GLU A 72 1.24 16.63 -0.93
C GLU A 72 0.38 16.87 0.30
N GLU A 73 -0.89 17.26 0.13
CA GLU A 73 -1.81 17.50 1.24
C GLU A 73 -2.15 16.24 2.03
N LEU A 74 -1.86 15.05 1.50
CA LEU A 74 -1.94 13.81 2.27
C LEU A 74 -1.06 13.82 3.52
N LYS A 75 0.00 14.66 3.60
CA LYS A 75 0.80 14.83 4.82
C LYS A 75 0.01 15.40 5.99
N ASN A 76 -1.11 16.08 5.73
CA ASN A 76 -2.00 16.58 6.79
C ASN A 76 -2.85 15.46 7.41
N VAL A 77 -2.86 14.27 6.81
CA VAL A 77 -3.59 13.10 7.30
C VAL A 77 -2.74 12.38 8.35
N LYS A 78 -3.36 12.06 9.48
CA LYS A 78 -2.70 11.35 10.58
C LYS A 78 -2.11 10.01 10.11
N GLY A 79 -0.81 9.83 10.33
CA GLY A 79 -0.09 8.59 9.99
C GLY A 79 0.47 8.54 8.56
N ILE A 80 0.36 9.62 7.78
CA ILE A 80 1.05 9.78 6.49
C ILE A 80 2.22 10.75 6.67
N GLY A 81 3.43 10.19 6.73
CA GLY A 81 4.68 10.95 6.71
C GLY A 81 5.32 10.96 5.33
N ASP A 82 6.47 11.63 5.20
CA ASP A 82 7.24 11.75 3.95
C ASP A 82 7.56 10.40 3.28
N ALA A 83 7.90 9.39 4.08
CA ALA A 83 8.22 8.06 3.57
C ALA A 83 7.03 7.38 2.88
N VAL A 84 5.80 7.62 3.37
CA VAL A 84 4.58 7.11 2.74
C VAL A 84 4.24 7.98 1.54
N LEU A 85 4.23 9.29 1.71
CA LEU A 85 3.91 10.24 0.63
C LEU A 85 4.77 9.98 -0.62
N ASN A 86 6.09 9.78 -0.46
CA ASN A 86 6.99 9.58 -1.58
C ASN A 86 6.62 8.34 -2.42
N LYS A 87 6.07 7.30 -1.78
CA LYS A 87 5.54 6.12 -2.48
C LYS A 87 4.21 6.40 -3.17
N LEU A 88 3.39 7.26 -2.58
CA LEU A 88 2.09 7.64 -3.13
C LEU A 88 2.19 8.57 -4.33
N LYS A 89 3.20 9.42 -4.42
CA LYS A 89 3.34 10.38 -5.54
C LYS A 89 3.33 9.72 -6.93
N ALA A 90 3.78 8.47 -7.02
CA ALA A 90 3.77 7.71 -8.28
C ALA A 90 2.42 7.02 -8.56
N GLU A 91 1.64 6.71 -7.52
CA GLU A 91 0.46 5.84 -7.58
C GLU A 91 -0.86 6.58 -7.29
N ALA A 92 -0.80 7.81 -6.79
CA ALA A 92 -1.94 8.61 -6.36
C ALA A 92 -2.09 9.88 -7.21
N THR A 93 -3.33 10.26 -7.49
CA THR A 93 -3.66 11.49 -8.24
C THR A 93 -4.79 12.26 -7.56
N VAL A 94 -4.83 13.56 -7.80
CA VAL A 94 -5.92 14.46 -7.40
C VAL A 94 -6.73 14.98 -8.59
N SER A 95 -6.25 14.74 -9.81
CA SER A 95 -6.89 15.29 -11.01
C SER A 95 -8.24 14.62 -11.23
N SER A 96 -9.26 15.45 -11.46
CA SER A 96 -10.61 15.08 -11.87
C SER A 96 -10.64 14.48 -13.29
N ALA A 97 -9.80 13.47 -13.55
CA ALA A 97 -10.02 12.56 -14.65
C ALA A 97 -11.16 11.62 -14.22
N ALA A 98 -12.38 12.03 -14.57
CA ALA A 98 -13.61 11.27 -14.41
C ALA A 98 -13.42 9.81 -14.90
N PRO A 99 -14.17 8.87 -14.30
CA PRO A 99 -13.82 7.45 -14.26
C PRO A 99 -13.92 6.79 -15.63
N LYS A 100 -12.94 5.94 -15.96
CA LYS A 100 -13.22 4.79 -16.80
C LYS A 100 -14.28 3.96 -16.09
N ALA A 101 -15.45 3.88 -16.71
CA ALA A 101 -16.65 3.19 -16.27
C ALA A 101 -16.40 1.87 -15.50
N ALA A 102 -16.94 1.78 -14.29
CA ALA A 102 -17.36 0.54 -13.64
C ALA A 102 -18.16 0.84 -12.36
N GLN A 103 -19.38 1.35 -12.53
CA GLN A 103 -20.45 1.09 -11.55
C GLN A 103 -21.07 -0.27 -11.93
N PRO A 104 -20.94 -1.35 -11.15
CA PRO A 104 -21.95 -2.38 -11.19
C PRO A 104 -23.17 -1.82 -10.46
N ALA A 105 -24.12 -1.31 -11.24
CA ALA A 105 -25.47 -1.06 -10.78
C ALA A 105 -26.06 -2.37 -10.26
N VAL A 106 -26.10 -2.54 -8.93
CA VAL A 106 -26.94 -3.56 -8.31
C VAL A 106 -28.35 -2.98 -8.23
N LYS A 107 -29.14 -3.25 -9.26
CA LYS A 107 -30.61 -3.13 -9.19
C LYS A 107 -31.14 -4.31 -8.38
N LYS A 108 -31.95 -4.04 -7.36
CA LYS A 108 -33.03 -4.93 -6.96
C LYS A 108 -34.23 -4.09 -6.56
#